data_AF-W7SWU3-F1
#
_entry.id   AF-W7SWU3-F1
#
_cell.length_a   1.000
_cell.length_b   1.000
_cell.length_c   1.000
_cell.angle_alpha   90.00
_cell.angle_beta   90.00
_cell.angle_gamma   90.00
#
_symmetry.space_group_name_H-M   'P 1'
#
loop_
_entity.id
_entity.type
_entity.pdbx_description
1 polymer ?
#
loop_
_entity_poly.entity_id
_entity_poly.type
_entity_poly.pdbx_seq_one_letter_code
_entity_poly.pdbx_strand_id
1 'polypeptide(L)'
;MLAGVLVVVLAATFLIARSLNGPTEASRPTIAPNAVPYAYITERQFVLRRGGQTIAQVPRIFDAADALKNTVVWTPSGDYVAFLSDENLRQDDVAKTQLISVDARTGEVRRSPCPYCSDLVATGTNTVIADRGLFLLSFDVDTGKEPTMIGHKLQNTVLFLAGSKNRIYTQQYQAMGAANAIQIRFIDPKTWTTTTPMLPISSNEYAPVAATNGDPGTLAVAADQGSGTCVARFPILVTGNDGVQTGTDLSAAYPSGSDDNPVEEGIQVTDLWWDAKGGLHASISSWKCDESKSEEFSKRQYVSPSVLWRLDGKKWVKEDSTPALKLRPLDGAKRVALTCATGMYCQLKDVYELDGPTRTKIADGAVSLSTPPKA
;
A
#
# COMPACT_ATOMS: atom_id res chain seq x y z
N MET A 1 -6.80 89.14 24.92
CA MET A 1 -5.74 88.60 24.03
C MET A 1 -5.76 87.09 24.17
N LEU A 2 -6.51 86.41 23.30
CA LEU A 2 -6.65 84.95 23.30
C LEU A 2 -6.06 84.45 21.98
N ALA A 3 -4.92 83.78 22.09
CA ALA A 3 -4.21 83.15 21.00
C ALA A 3 -5.04 81.97 20.47
N GLY A 4 -5.26 81.96 19.17
CA GLY A 4 -5.98 80.91 18.47
C GLY A 4 -5.18 79.61 18.39
N VAL A 5 -5.90 78.49 18.42
CA VAL A 5 -5.42 77.19 17.96
C VAL A 5 -6.37 76.76 16.84
N LEU A 6 -5.85 76.86 15.62
CA LEU A 6 -6.49 76.43 14.38
C LEU A 6 -6.32 74.91 14.26
N VAL A 7 -7.40 74.14 14.40
CA VAL A 7 -7.41 72.70 14.11
C VAL A 7 -7.90 72.51 12.68
N VAL A 8 -6.98 72.19 11.77
CA VAL A 8 -7.28 71.81 10.38
C VAL A 8 -7.52 70.29 10.35
N VAL A 9 -8.77 69.88 10.15
CA VAL A 9 -9.14 68.48 9.92
C VAL A 9 -9.00 68.19 8.42
N LEU A 10 -7.91 67.52 8.05
CA LEU A 10 -7.70 66.97 6.70
C LEU A 10 -8.30 65.55 6.65
N ALA A 11 -9.51 65.45 6.13
CA ALA A 11 -10.12 64.16 5.78
C ALA A 11 -9.53 63.69 4.45
N ALA A 12 -8.56 62.78 4.50
CA ALA A 12 -8.03 62.10 3.32
C ALA A 12 -8.97 60.95 2.93
N THR A 13 -9.83 61.19 1.94
CA THR A 13 -10.69 60.16 1.34
C THR A 13 -9.83 59.23 0.48
N PHE A 14 -9.40 58.09 1.02
CA PHE A 14 -8.77 57.02 0.25
C PHE A 14 -9.85 56.30 -0.58
N LEU A 15 -10.01 56.70 -1.84
CA LEU A 15 -10.71 55.94 -2.85
C LEU A 15 -9.87 54.71 -3.22
N ILE A 16 -10.11 53.59 -2.55
CA ILE A 16 -9.61 52.28 -2.97
C ILE A 16 -10.42 51.87 -4.20
N ALA A 17 -9.89 52.15 -5.39
CA ALA A 17 -10.34 51.55 -6.63
C ALA A 17 -10.04 50.04 -6.56
N ARG A 18 -11.01 49.25 -6.07
CA ARG A 18 -11.04 47.80 -6.29
C ARG A 18 -11.16 47.58 -7.80
N SER A 19 -10.02 47.36 -8.44
CA SER A 19 -9.94 46.72 -9.74
C SER A 19 -10.77 45.42 -9.68
N LEU A 20 -11.87 45.41 -10.43
CA LEU A 20 -12.70 44.23 -10.73
C LEU A 20 -11.98 43.28 -11.69
N ASN A 21 -10.68 43.10 -11.54
CA ASN A 21 -9.99 41.98 -12.13
C ASN A 21 -10.30 40.79 -11.22
N GLY A 22 -11.39 40.08 -11.54
CA GLY A 22 -11.66 38.77 -10.97
C GLY A 22 -10.39 37.91 -11.05
N PRO A 23 -10.19 36.96 -10.11
CA PRO A 23 -9.03 36.09 -10.16
C PRO A 23 -8.98 35.47 -11.55
N THR A 24 -7.99 35.89 -12.34
CA THR A 24 -7.65 35.27 -13.62
C THR A 24 -7.59 33.79 -13.32
N GLU A 25 -8.52 33.04 -13.91
CA GLU A 25 -8.71 31.62 -13.70
C GLU A 25 -7.34 30.98 -13.95
N ALA A 26 -6.60 30.74 -12.86
CA ALA A 26 -5.22 30.27 -12.94
C ALA A 26 -5.32 28.95 -13.66
N SER A 27 -4.81 28.91 -14.89
CA SER A 27 -4.93 27.80 -15.82
C SER A 27 -4.64 26.54 -15.04
N ARG A 28 -5.67 25.72 -14.79
CA ARG A 28 -5.49 24.46 -14.05
C ARG A 28 -4.36 23.72 -14.77
N PRO A 29 -3.24 23.44 -14.09
CA PRO A 29 -2.07 22.96 -14.78
C PRO A 29 -2.44 21.65 -15.46
N THR A 30 -2.13 21.53 -16.75
CA THR A 30 -2.54 20.37 -17.55
C THR A 30 -1.95 19.11 -16.94
N ILE A 31 -2.80 18.20 -16.45
CA ILE A 31 -2.40 16.89 -15.96
C ILE A 31 -1.76 16.16 -17.13
N ALA A 32 -0.51 15.69 -16.98
CA ALA A 32 0.12 14.83 -17.97
C ALA A 32 -0.69 13.52 -18.06
N PRO A 33 -1.44 13.27 -19.15
CA PRO A 33 -2.42 12.19 -19.19
C PRO A 33 -1.78 10.81 -19.10
N ASN A 34 -0.51 10.70 -19.47
CA ASN A 34 0.26 9.46 -19.54
C ASN A 34 1.14 9.21 -18.31
N ALA A 35 1.17 10.12 -17.33
CA ALA A 35 1.96 9.87 -16.12
C ALA A 35 1.27 8.78 -15.28
N VAL A 36 2.08 7.84 -14.78
CA VAL A 36 1.60 6.78 -13.88
C VAL A 36 1.08 7.42 -12.58
N PRO A 37 -0.16 7.11 -12.17
CA PRO A 37 -0.68 7.55 -10.88
C PRO A 37 -0.06 6.72 -9.76
N TYR A 38 0.11 7.35 -8.60
CA TYR A 38 0.50 6.67 -7.37
C TYR A 38 -0.27 7.27 -6.20
N ALA A 39 -0.43 6.50 -5.15
CA ALA A 39 -1.09 6.96 -3.94
C ALA A 39 -0.20 6.73 -2.72
N TYR A 40 -0.33 7.63 -1.76
CA TYR A 40 0.21 7.42 -0.43
C TYR A 40 -0.85 7.79 0.61
N ILE A 41 -0.72 7.18 1.77
CA ILE A 41 -1.56 7.48 2.93
C ILE A 41 -0.68 8.08 4.02
N THR A 42 -1.24 9.04 4.73
CA THR A 42 -0.72 9.56 5.99
C THR A 42 -1.69 9.16 7.10
N GLU A 43 -1.39 9.46 8.36
CA GLU A 43 -2.32 9.16 9.46
C GLU A 43 -3.71 9.83 9.33
N ARG A 44 -3.85 10.87 8.48
CA ARG A 44 -5.07 11.69 8.41
C ARG A 44 -5.72 11.76 7.04
N GLN A 45 -5.06 11.28 6.00
CA GLN A 45 -5.58 11.39 4.65
C GLN A 45 -4.94 10.40 3.69
N PHE A 46 -5.74 10.06 2.68
CA PHE A 46 -5.31 9.44 1.44
C PHE A 46 -4.98 10.55 0.43
N VAL A 47 -3.87 10.41 -0.27
CA VAL A 47 -3.47 11.32 -1.36
C VAL A 47 -3.16 10.52 -2.61
N LEU A 48 -3.79 10.91 -3.70
CA LEU A 48 -3.55 10.37 -5.04
C LEU A 48 -2.86 11.44 -5.88
N ARG A 49 -1.73 11.07 -6.48
CA ARG A 49 -0.94 11.93 -7.34
C ARG A 49 -0.77 11.31 -8.73
N ARG A 50 -0.62 12.18 -9.73
CA ARG A 50 -0.32 11.80 -11.10
C ARG A 50 0.65 12.82 -11.69
N GLY A 51 1.85 12.36 -12.04
CA GLY A 51 2.97 13.26 -12.29
C GLY A 51 3.21 14.18 -11.08
N GLY A 52 3.54 15.44 -11.33
CA GLY A 52 3.81 16.43 -10.28
C GLY A 52 2.56 17.00 -9.58
N GLN A 53 1.36 16.47 -9.84
CA GLN A 53 0.11 17.03 -9.33
C GLN A 53 -0.62 16.08 -8.38
N THR A 54 -1.24 16.67 -7.36
CA THR A 54 -2.22 15.98 -6.53
C THR A 54 -3.58 16.05 -7.20
N ILE A 55 -4.14 14.89 -7.54
CA ILE A 55 -5.43 14.79 -8.24
C ILE A 55 -6.60 14.53 -7.28
N ALA A 56 -6.35 13.90 -6.13
CA ALA A 56 -7.35 13.78 -5.07
C ALA A 56 -6.69 13.74 -3.68
N GLN A 57 -7.41 14.29 -2.70
CA GLN A 57 -7.11 14.17 -1.27
C GLN A 57 -8.40 13.83 -0.53
N VAL A 58 -8.36 12.77 0.28
CA VAL A 58 -9.53 12.30 1.02
C VAL A 58 -9.17 12.19 2.50
N PRO A 59 -9.77 13.02 3.38
CA PRO A 59 -9.60 12.90 4.82
C PRO A 59 -10.11 11.55 5.33
N ARG A 60 -9.25 10.81 6.02
CA ARG A 60 -9.52 9.49 6.62
C ARG A 60 -8.39 9.15 7.58
N ILE A 61 -8.69 8.69 8.79
CA ILE A 61 -7.67 8.28 9.76
C ILE A 61 -7.06 6.94 9.31
N PHE A 62 -5.74 6.86 9.25
CA PHE A 62 -4.99 5.60 9.02
C PHE A 62 -4.17 5.27 10.26
N ASP A 63 -4.19 4.00 10.67
CA ASP A 63 -3.57 3.51 11.89
C ASP A 63 -2.15 3.03 11.59
N ALA A 64 -1.13 3.87 11.83
CA ALA A 64 0.26 3.54 11.52
C ALA A 64 0.77 2.26 12.24
N ALA A 65 0.08 1.82 13.31
CA ALA A 65 0.41 0.61 14.05
C ALA A 65 -0.29 -0.65 13.52
N ASP A 66 -1.35 -0.54 12.72
CA ASP A 66 -2.11 -1.69 12.21
C ASP A 66 -2.33 -1.61 10.70
N ALA A 67 -1.53 -2.39 9.95
CA ALA A 67 -1.57 -2.43 8.50
C ALA A 67 -2.94 -2.92 7.94
N LEU A 68 -3.66 -3.80 8.65
CA LEU A 68 -4.95 -4.30 8.18
C LEU A 68 -6.04 -3.24 8.18
N LYS A 69 -5.90 -2.19 9.01
CA LYS A 69 -6.83 -1.06 9.00
C LYS A 69 -6.48 -0.01 7.94
N ASN A 70 -5.42 -0.24 7.15
CA ASN A 70 -4.92 0.68 6.14
C ASN A 70 -5.04 0.12 4.72
N THR A 71 -5.93 -0.85 4.51
CA THR A 71 -6.17 -1.47 3.21
C THR A 71 -6.57 -0.42 2.17
N VAL A 72 -5.73 -0.29 1.15
CA VAL A 72 -5.95 0.51 -0.06
C VAL A 72 -5.77 -0.42 -1.24
N VAL A 73 -6.83 -0.64 -2.01
CA VAL A 73 -6.83 -1.56 -3.15
C VAL A 73 -6.91 -0.79 -4.46
N TRP A 74 -6.06 -1.15 -5.40
CA TRP A 74 -6.12 -0.67 -6.78
C TRP A 74 -6.84 -1.69 -7.63
N THR A 75 -7.75 -1.25 -8.50
CA THR A 75 -8.30 -2.17 -9.50
C THR A 75 -7.17 -2.69 -10.40
N PRO A 76 -7.25 -3.95 -10.87
CA PRO A 76 -6.28 -4.49 -11.81
C PRO A 76 -6.00 -3.64 -13.05
N SER A 77 -6.94 -2.79 -13.49
CA SER A 77 -6.70 -1.84 -14.59
C SER A 77 -5.91 -0.60 -14.18
N GLY A 78 -5.85 -0.28 -12.88
CA GLY A 78 -5.24 0.95 -12.37
C GLY A 78 -6.11 2.19 -12.47
N ASP A 79 -7.34 2.06 -12.99
CA ASP A 79 -8.24 3.21 -13.20
C ASP A 79 -8.91 3.67 -11.90
N TYR A 80 -8.99 2.81 -10.89
CA TYR A 80 -9.61 3.13 -9.61
C TYR A 80 -8.78 2.65 -8.43
N VAL A 81 -8.89 3.40 -7.34
CA VAL A 81 -8.36 3.04 -6.03
C VAL A 81 -9.48 3.17 -5.00
N ALA A 82 -9.55 2.21 -4.08
CA ALA A 82 -10.62 2.17 -3.09
C ALA A 82 -10.12 1.79 -1.69
N PHE A 83 -10.83 2.27 -0.68
CA PHE A 83 -10.57 2.02 0.74
C PHE A 83 -11.85 2.24 1.56
N LEU A 84 -11.90 1.71 2.78
CA LEU A 84 -13.01 1.93 3.70
C LEU A 84 -12.83 3.23 4.49
N SER A 85 -13.94 3.89 4.80
CA SER A 85 -13.99 4.97 5.80
C SER A 85 -13.59 4.48 7.21
N ASP A 86 -13.37 5.41 8.12
CA ASP A 86 -12.67 5.21 9.40
C ASP A 86 -13.60 5.15 10.62
N GLU A 87 -14.89 4.82 10.46
CA GLU A 87 -15.85 4.77 11.58
C GLU A 87 -15.38 3.84 12.70
N ASN A 88 -14.88 2.66 12.36
CA ASN A 88 -14.35 1.71 13.35
C ASN A 88 -13.14 2.28 14.12
N LEU A 89 -12.30 3.08 13.47
CA LEU A 89 -11.14 3.71 14.12
C LEU A 89 -11.54 4.89 15.02
N ARG A 90 -12.62 5.58 14.66
CA ARG A 90 -13.18 6.68 15.45
C ARG A 90 -14.07 6.21 16.60
N GLN A 91 -14.35 4.91 16.68
CA GLN A 91 -15.37 4.34 17.58
C GLN A 91 -16.77 4.92 17.28
N ASP A 92 -17.01 5.28 16.03
CA ASP A 92 -18.31 5.68 15.52
C ASP A 92 -19.17 4.44 15.16
N ASP A 93 -20.42 4.67 14.78
CA ASP A 93 -21.34 3.62 14.34
C ASP A 93 -20.85 2.94 13.04
N VAL A 94 -20.37 1.71 13.15
CA VAL A 94 -19.89 0.88 12.02
C VAL A 94 -20.99 0.55 10.99
N ALA A 95 -22.26 0.78 11.31
CA ALA A 95 -23.33 0.73 10.32
C ALA A 95 -23.24 1.87 9.29
N LYS A 96 -22.44 2.91 9.55
CA LYS A 96 -22.20 4.04 8.66
C LYS A 96 -20.96 3.89 7.79
N THR A 97 -20.20 2.80 7.92
CA THR A 97 -19.04 2.53 7.08
C THR A 97 -19.40 2.65 5.59
N GLN A 98 -18.51 3.28 4.83
CA GLN A 98 -18.63 3.54 3.41
C GLN A 98 -17.41 2.98 2.68
N LEU A 99 -17.63 2.46 1.48
CA LEU A 99 -16.58 2.30 0.49
C LEU A 99 -16.32 3.65 -0.16
N ILE A 100 -15.06 4.08 -0.13
CA ILE A 100 -14.59 5.26 -0.83
C ILE A 100 -13.82 4.78 -2.06
N SER A 101 -14.23 5.21 -3.25
CA SER A 101 -13.48 5.00 -4.48
C SER A 101 -13.03 6.34 -5.06
N VAL A 102 -11.87 6.33 -5.72
CA VAL A 102 -11.31 7.49 -6.40
C VAL A 102 -10.94 7.09 -7.82
N ASP A 103 -11.46 7.82 -8.80
CA ASP A 103 -11.03 7.70 -10.20
C ASP A 103 -9.59 8.21 -10.33
N ALA A 104 -8.69 7.31 -10.76
CA ALA A 104 -7.26 7.58 -10.84
C ALA A 104 -6.90 8.62 -11.90
N ARG A 105 -7.79 8.89 -12.86
CA ARG A 105 -7.61 9.87 -13.94
C ARG A 105 -8.18 11.23 -13.57
N THR A 106 -9.39 11.28 -13.05
CA THR A 106 -10.11 12.54 -12.81
C THR A 106 -9.97 13.04 -11.38
N GLY A 107 -9.63 12.16 -10.44
CA GLY A 107 -9.66 12.45 -9.01
C GLY A 107 -11.07 12.48 -8.43
N GLU A 108 -12.11 12.11 -9.19
CA GLU A 108 -13.49 12.05 -8.70
C GLU A 108 -13.57 11.07 -7.53
N VAL A 109 -14.09 11.54 -6.40
CA VAL A 109 -14.26 10.74 -5.17
C VAL A 109 -15.72 10.35 -5.04
N ARG A 110 -15.99 9.04 -4.90
CA ARG A 110 -17.32 8.49 -4.67
C ARG A 110 -17.38 7.77 -3.34
N ARG A 111 -18.57 7.77 -2.74
CA ARG A 111 -18.86 7.18 -1.44
C ARG A 111 -20.10 6.31 -1.57
N SER A 112 -19.94 5.02 -1.33
CA SER A 112 -21.03 4.04 -1.40
C SER A 112 -21.23 3.43 -0.02
N PRO A 113 -22.48 3.28 0.47
CA PRO A 113 -22.73 2.61 1.74
C PRO A 113 -22.14 1.20 1.77
N CYS A 114 -21.36 0.89 2.81
CA CYS A 114 -20.75 -0.41 3.07
C CYS A 114 -20.87 -0.74 4.57
N PRO A 115 -22.10 -0.83 5.10
CA PRO A 115 -22.33 -0.98 6.53
C PRO A 115 -21.66 -2.25 7.04
N TYR A 116 -20.88 -2.17 8.13
CA TYR A 116 -20.14 -3.29 8.73
C TYR A 116 -19.07 -3.92 7.82
N CYS A 117 -18.64 -3.24 6.77
CA CYS A 117 -17.54 -3.75 5.96
C CYS A 117 -16.22 -3.69 6.73
N SER A 118 -15.39 -4.73 6.64
CA SER A 118 -14.13 -4.87 7.39
C SER A 118 -12.89 -5.00 6.52
N ASP A 119 -13.02 -5.48 5.29
CA ASP A 119 -11.89 -5.72 4.40
C ASP A 119 -12.30 -5.55 2.92
N LEU A 120 -11.31 -5.35 2.05
CA LEU A 120 -11.50 -5.08 0.62
C LEU A 120 -10.53 -5.85 -0.27
N VAL A 121 -11.01 -6.19 -1.46
CA VAL A 121 -10.18 -6.66 -2.56
C VAL A 121 -10.69 -6.14 -3.88
N ALA A 122 -9.80 -5.66 -4.75
CA ALA A 122 -10.21 -5.25 -6.08
C ALA A 122 -10.18 -6.44 -7.05
N THR A 123 -11.22 -6.58 -7.86
CA THR A 123 -11.36 -7.61 -8.87
C THR A 123 -11.77 -6.99 -10.20
N GLY A 124 -11.37 -7.59 -11.32
CA GLY A 124 -11.73 -7.05 -12.64
C GLY A 124 -11.25 -5.62 -12.91
N THR A 125 -11.92 -4.91 -13.81
CA THR A 125 -11.52 -3.55 -14.22
C THR A 125 -12.03 -2.49 -13.24
N ASN A 126 -13.30 -2.58 -12.86
CA ASN A 126 -14.00 -1.57 -12.06
C ASN A 126 -14.71 -2.20 -10.84
N THR A 127 -14.28 -3.38 -10.41
CA THR A 127 -14.98 -4.11 -9.35
C THR A 127 -14.16 -4.12 -8.06
N VAL A 128 -14.83 -3.84 -6.94
CA VAL A 128 -14.25 -4.00 -5.60
C VAL A 128 -15.21 -4.87 -4.80
N ILE A 129 -14.66 -5.88 -4.14
CA ILE A 129 -15.38 -6.75 -3.23
C ILE A 129 -15.07 -6.32 -1.81
N ALA A 130 -16.10 -6.22 -0.98
CA ALA A 130 -15.97 -5.95 0.44
C ALA A 130 -16.49 -7.12 1.28
N ASP A 131 -15.79 -7.41 2.37
CA ASP A 131 -16.24 -8.35 3.39
C ASP A 131 -17.18 -7.63 4.36
N ARG A 132 -18.39 -8.16 4.54
CA ARG A 132 -19.41 -7.70 5.51
C ARG A 132 -19.72 -8.79 6.55
N GLY A 133 -18.78 -9.70 6.80
CA GLY A 133 -18.86 -10.76 7.79
C GLY A 133 -19.63 -12.00 7.33
N LEU A 134 -20.94 -11.90 7.12
CA LEU A 134 -21.76 -13.07 6.71
C LEU A 134 -21.90 -13.23 5.19
N PHE A 135 -21.62 -12.17 4.44
CA PHE A 135 -21.74 -12.12 3.00
C PHE A 135 -20.76 -11.10 2.44
N LEU A 136 -20.52 -11.18 1.14
CA LEU A 136 -19.68 -10.24 0.42
C LEU A 136 -20.55 -9.25 -0.36
N LEU A 137 -20.01 -8.05 -0.58
CA LEU A 137 -20.63 -7.03 -1.39
C LEU A 137 -19.75 -6.73 -2.60
N SER A 138 -20.34 -6.71 -3.81
CA SER A 138 -19.68 -6.36 -5.05
C SER A 138 -20.05 -4.93 -5.43
N PHE A 139 -19.05 -4.08 -5.55
CA PHE A 139 -19.18 -2.69 -5.96
C PHE A 139 -18.66 -2.53 -7.38
N ASP A 140 -19.48 -1.96 -8.26
CA ASP A 140 -18.99 -1.33 -9.48
C ASP A 140 -18.62 0.13 -9.15
N VAL A 141 -17.31 0.38 -9.02
CA VAL A 141 -16.82 1.68 -8.54
C VAL A 141 -16.91 2.79 -9.59
N ASP A 142 -17.21 2.43 -10.85
CA ASP A 142 -17.41 3.38 -11.96
C ASP A 142 -18.86 3.88 -12.04
N THR A 143 -19.85 3.07 -11.69
CA THR A 143 -21.25 3.46 -11.87
C THR A 143 -21.90 4.07 -10.63
N GLY A 144 -21.34 3.85 -9.44
CA GLY A 144 -21.93 4.30 -8.18
C GLY A 144 -23.28 3.63 -7.86
N LYS A 145 -23.62 2.55 -8.56
CA LYS A 145 -24.82 1.75 -8.29
C LYS A 145 -24.74 1.11 -6.90
N GLU A 146 -25.90 0.74 -6.37
CA GLU A 146 -25.97 -0.03 -5.13
C GLU A 146 -25.16 -1.34 -5.27
N PRO A 147 -24.43 -1.75 -4.22
CA PRO A 147 -23.64 -2.97 -4.25
C PRO A 147 -24.54 -4.20 -4.36
N THR A 148 -24.08 -5.18 -5.13
CA THR A 148 -24.73 -6.48 -5.24
C THR A 148 -24.22 -7.40 -4.14
N MET A 149 -25.11 -8.06 -3.41
CA MET A 149 -24.71 -9.13 -2.48
C MET A 149 -24.27 -10.37 -3.26
N ILE A 150 -23.11 -10.92 -2.93
CA ILE A 150 -22.54 -12.07 -3.62
C ILE A 150 -22.11 -13.16 -2.62
N GLY A 151 -22.45 -14.41 -2.94
CA GLY A 151 -22.06 -15.59 -2.17
C GLY A 151 -22.63 -15.66 -0.75
N HIS A 152 -22.45 -16.82 -0.12
CA HIS A 152 -22.62 -17.01 1.33
C HIS A 152 -21.24 -17.24 1.94
N LYS A 153 -21.06 -16.74 3.18
CA LYS A 153 -19.89 -16.85 4.06
C LYS A 153 -18.83 -17.86 3.62
N LEU A 154 -17.61 -17.37 3.38
CA LEU A 154 -16.41 -18.20 3.48
C LEU A 154 -16.38 -18.75 4.90
N GLN A 155 -16.50 -20.06 5.08
CA GLN A 155 -16.46 -20.63 6.43
C GLN A 155 -15.12 -20.23 7.06
N ASN A 156 -15.19 -19.59 8.24
CA ASN A 156 -14.09 -18.95 9.01
C ASN A 156 -13.76 -17.49 8.64
N THR A 157 -13.14 -16.76 9.57
CA THR A 157 -12.62 -15.40 9.30
C THR A 157 -11.53 -15.51 8.26
N VAL A 158 -11.75 -14.87 7.12
CA VAL A 158 -10.87 -14.90 5.97
C VAL A 158 -10.50 -13.45 5.65
N LEU A 159 -9.20 -13.15 5.62
CA LEU A 159 -8.72 -11.83 5.19
C LEU A 159 -8.39 -11.87 3.71
N PHE A 160 -8.75 -10.83 2.99
CA PHE A 160 -8.30 -10.65 1.62
C PHE A 160 -6.80 -10.39 1.60
N LEU A 161 -6.13 -10.99 0.63
CA LEU A 161 -4.69 -10.86 0.45
C LEU A 161 -4.35 -10.11 -0.84
N ALA A 162 -4.96 -10.50 -1.95
CA ALA A 162 -4.80 -9.86 -3.25
C ALA A 162 -5.95 -10.22 -4.19
N GLY A 163 -6.17 -9.44 -5.25
CA GLY A 163 -7.22 -9.69 -6.22
C GLY A 163 -6.79 -9.45 -7.66
N SER A 164 -7.31 -10.29 -8.54
CA SER A 164 -7.03 -10.31 -9.96
C SER A 164 -8.35 -10.26 -10.75
N LYS A 165 -8.29 -10.22 -12.08
CA LYS A 165 -9.51 -10.29 -12.90
C LYS A 165 -10.30 -11.59 -12.68
N ASN A 166 -9.60 -12.68 -12.38
CA ASN A 166 -10.17 -14.02 -12.36
C ASN A 166 -10.01 -14.73 -11.02
N ARG A 167 -9.41 -14.09 -10.01
CA ARG A 167 -9.12 -14.71 -8.70
C ARG A 167 -9.18 -13.70 -7.59
N ILE A 168 -9.71 -14.13 -6.46
CA ILE A 168 -9.52 -13.47 -5.17
C ILE A 168 -8.66 -14.40 -4.33
N TYR A 169 -7.53 -13.88 -3.85
CA TYR A 169 -6.67 -14.58 -2.91
C TYR A 169 -7.02 -14.15 -1.50
N THR A 170 -7.17 -15.15 -0.65
CA THR A 170 -7.45 -14.94 0.74
C THR A 170 -6.51 -15.72 1.62
N GLN A 171 -6.43 -15.31 2.87
CA GLN A 171 -5.67 -15.98 3.89
C GLN A 171 -6.53 -16.36 5.08
N GLN A 172 -6.18 -17.49 5.68
CA GLN A 172 -6.73 -17.95 6.94
C GLN A 172 -5.57 -18.31 7.86
N TYR A 173 -5.59 -17.79 9.08
CA TYR A 173 -4.64 -18.20 10.11
C TYR A 173 -5.03 -19.58 10.65
N GLN A 174 -4.06 -20.49 10.69
CA GLN A 174 -4.25 -21.87 11.13
C GLN A 174 -3.18 -22.23 12.16
N ALA A 175 -3.62 -22.71 13.32
CA ALA A 175 -2.73 -23.34 14.28
C ALA A 175 -2.27 -24.70 13.74
N MET A 176 -0.96 -24.92 13.68
CA MET A 176 -0.31 -26.16 13.24
C MET A 176 0.54 -26.73 14.38
N GLY A 177 -0.12 -27.34 15.38
CA GLY A 177 0.56 -27.84 16.57
C GLY A 177 1.15 -26.70 17.41
N ALA A 178 2.48 -26.68 17.56
CA ALA A 178 3.20 -25.62 18.28
C ALA A 178 3.57 -24.41 17.39
N ALA A 179 3.31 -24.49 16.08
CA ALA A 179 3.60 -23.44 15.12
C ALA A 179 2.32 -22.83 14.56
N ASN A 180 2.46 -21.63 14.00
CA ASN A 180 1.39 -20.96 13.27
C ASN A 180 1.66 -21.04 11.77
N ALA A 181 0.59 -21.07 10.98
CA ALA A 181 0.68 -21.03 9.54
C ALA A 181 -0.44 -20.20 8.92
N ILE A 182 -0.14 -19.64 7.76
CA ILE A 182 -1.08 -18.98 6.88
C ILE A 182 -1.49 -19.97 5.80
N GLN A 183 -2.78 -20.31 5.76
CA GLN A 183 -3.37 -21.06 4.67
C GLN A 183 -3.92 -20.09 3.63
N ILE A 184 -3.35 -20.12 2.42
CA ILE A 184 -3.85 -19.33 1.30
C ILE A 184 -4.94 -20.12 0.58
N ARG A 185 -6.01 -19.44 0.18
CA ARG A 185 -7.07 -19.96 -0.67
C ARG A 185 -7.30 -19.03 -1.85
N PHE A 186 -7.88 -19.56 -2.91
CA PHE A 186 -8.41 -18.73 -3.98
C PHE A 186 -9.89 -18.98 -4.20
N ILE A 187 -10.59 -17.91 -4.54
CA ILE A 187 -12.01 -17.88 -4.87
C ILE A 187 -12.12 -17.44 -6.33
N ASP A 188 -12.88 -18.18 -7.12
CA ASP A 188 -13.28 -17.73 -8.45
C ASP A 188 -14.38 -16.66 -8.29
N PRO A 189 -14.15 -15.41 -8.72
CA PRO A 189 -15.11 -14.32 -8.54
C PRO A 189 -16.39 -14.47 -9.39
N LYS A 190 -16.42 -15.39 -10.36
CA LYS A 190 -17.60 -15.66 -11.19
C LYS A 190 -18.52 -16.69 -10.54
N THR A 191 -17.95 -17.77 -10.02
CA THR A 191 -18.72 -18.90 -9.46
C THR A 191 -18.81 -18.85 -7.93
N TRP A 192 -17.99 -18.02 -7.28
CA TRP A 192 -17.82 -17.96 -5.83
C TRP A 192 -17.39 -19.30 -5.20
N THR A 193 -16.84 -20.20 -6.01
CA THR A 193 -16.31 -21.48 -5.54
C THR A 193 -14.89 -21.29 -5.02
N THR A 194 -14.63 -21.84 -3.84
CA THR A 194 -13.28 -21.97 -3.30
C THR A 194 -12.66 -23.25 -3.81
N THR A 195 -11.37 -23.23 -4.11
CA THR A 195 -10.60 -24.41 -4.51
C THR A 195 -9.81 -25.00 -3.35
N THR A 196 -9.12 -26.12 -3.61
CA THR A 196 -8.24 -26.76 -2.63
C THR A 196 -7.26 -25.74 -2.06
N PRO A 197 -7.16 -25.62 -0.73
CA PRO A 197 -6.20 -24.71 -0.11
C PRO A 197 -4.78 -25.02 -0.58
N MET A 198 -3.99 -23.97 -0.67
CA MET A 198 -2.57 -24.11 -0.97
C MET A 198 -1.81 -24.70 0.21
N LEU A 199 -0.55 -25.09 0.00
CA LEU A 199 0.29 -25.52 1.11
C LEU A 199 0.38 -24.37 2.14
N PRO A 200 0.16 -24.66 3.43
CA PRO A 200 0.30 -23.66 4.47
C PRO A 200 1.73 -23.10 4.51
N ILE A 201 1.84 -21.80 4.68
CA ILE A 201 3.11 -21.11 4.88
C ILE A 201 3.27 -20.96 6.38
N SER A 202 4.27 -21.60 6.98
CA SER A 202 4.58 -21.33 8.39
C SER A 202 4.83 -19.83 8.56
N SER A 203 4.15 -19.20 9.51
CA SER A 203 4.27 -17.77 9.73
C SER A 203 3.73 -17.39 11.09
N ASN A 204 4.42 -16.46 11.77
CA ASN A 204 3.90 -15.80 12.96
C ASN A 204 3.28 -14.42 12.64
N GLU A 205 3.38 -13.98 11.39
CA GLU A 205 2.71 -12.76 10.93
C GLU A 205 1.24 -13.02 10.66
N TYR A 206 0.40 -12.08 11.09
CA TYR A 206 -1.02 -12.08 10.78
C TYR A 206 -1.34 -11.40 9.43
N ALA A 207 -0.39 -10.65 8.86
CA ALA A 207 -0.53 -9.92 7.60
C ALA A 207 0.76 -10.03 6.75
N PRO A 208 0.87 -11.03 5.86
CA PRO A 208 2.02 -11.19 4.98
C PRO A 208 2.02 -10.13 3.88
N VAL A 209 3.19 -9.90 3.28
CA VAL A 209 3.29 -9.05 2.09
C VAL A 209 2.87 -9.87 0.87
N ALA A 210 1.95 -9.35 0.06
CA ALA A 210 1.49 -10.04 -1.13
C ALA A 210 1.24 -9.10 -2.31
N ALA A 211 1.40 -9.65 -3.51
CA ALA A 211 1.11 -8.95 -4.75
C ALA A 211 0.65 -9.92 -5.84
N THR A 212 -0.22 -9.45 -6.73
CA THR A 212 -0.63 -10.20 -7.92
C THR A 212 -0.34 -9.41 -9.19
N ASN A 213 -0.02 -10.12 -10.27
CA ASN A 213 0.18 -9.51 -11.59
C ASN A 213 -1.14 -9.13 -12.30
N GLY A 214 -2.28 -9.32 -11.64
CA GLY A 214 -3.62 -8.95 -12.10
C GLY A 214 -4.21 -9.87 -13.17
N ASP A 215 -3.43 -10.22 -14.21
CA ASP A 215 -3.80 -11.16 -15.27
C ASP A 215 -2.51 -11.80 -15.82
N PRO A 216 -2.33 -13.13 -15.72
CA PRO A 216 -3.35 -14.14 -15.48
C PRO A 216 -3.77 -14.34 -14.01
N GLY A 217 -3.11 -13.66 -13.07
CA GLY A 217 -3.45 -13.68 -11.65
C GLY A 217 -2.44 -14.43 -10.78
N THR A 218 -1.19 -14.58 -11.20
CA THR A 218 -0.11 -15.13 -10.36
C THR A 218 -0.03 -14.35 -9.06
N LEU A 219 0.11 -15.04 -7.93
CA LEU A 219 0.27 -14.45 -6.60
C LEU A 219 1.72 -14.64 -6.12
N ALA A 220 2.33 -13.59 -5.59
CA ALA A 220 3.55 -13.68 -4.81
C ALA A 220 3.23 -13.34 -3.34
N VAL A 221 3.79 -14.10 -2.41
CA VAL A 221 3.63 -13.89 -0.97
C VAL A 221 4.97 -14.01 -0.27
N ALA A 222 5.28 -13.06 0.60
CA ALA A 222 6.33 -13.12 1.60
C ALA A 222 5.71 -13.14 2.99
N ALA A 223 6.15 -14.05 3.85
CA ALA A 223 5.68 -14.16 5.22
C ALA A 223 6.84 -14.49 6.15
N ASP A 224 6.87 -13.91 7.35
CA ASP A 224 7.89 -14.20 8.36
C ASP A 224 7.73 -15.59 9.00
N GLN A 225 8.69 -16.48 8.76
CA GLN A 225 8.78 -17.79 9.39
C GLN A 225 9.45 -17.78 10.78
N GLY A 226 10.04 -16.67 11.20
CA GLY A 226 10.80 -16.54 12.43
C GLY A 226 9.94 -16.28 13.68
N SER A 227 10.44 -16.66 14.84
CA SER A 227 9.83 -16.39 16.15
C SER A 227 10.61 -15.39 17.00
N GLY A 228 11.65 -14.74 16.44
CA GLY A 228 12.57 -13.89 17.20
C GLY A 228 13.14 -12.74 16.40
N THR A 229 13.70 -11.76 17.11
CA THR A 229 14.19 -10.52 16.51
C THR A 229 15.40 -10.76 15.61
N CYS A 230 16.28 -11.69 15.97
CA CYS A 230 17.51 -11.95 15.22
C CYS A 230 17.31 -12.86 14.01
N VAL A 231 16.61 -13.99 14.18
CA VAL A 231 16.34 -14.96 13.11
C VAL A 231 14.98 -14.69 12.49
N ALA A 232 14.99 -13.98 11.36
CA ALA A 232 13.81 -13.78 10.54
C ALA A 232 14.04 -14.31 9.13
N ARG A 233 13.20 -15.24 8.71
CA ARG A 233 13.21 -15.82 7.36
C ARG A 233 11.93 -15.37 6.66
N PHE A 234 12.08 -14.68 5.55
CA PHE A 234 10.96 -14.21 4.73
C PHE A 234 10.98 -14.90 3.36
N PRO A 235 10.66 -16.20 3.25
CA PRO A 235 10.58 -16.85 1.95
C PRO A 235 9.54 -16.14 1.07
N ILE A 236 9.91 -15.91 -0.20
CA ILE A 236 8.95 -15.46 -1.20
C ILE A 236 8.50 -16.67 -2.01
N LEU A 237 7.20 -16.96 -1.93
CA LEU A 237 6.53 -18.02 -2.67
C LEU A 237 5.73 -17.43 -3.81
N VAL A 238 5.86 -18.02 -5.00
CA VAL A 238 5.10 -17.66 -6.20
C VAL A 238 4.10 -18.77 -6.51
N THR A 239 2.84 -18.38 -6.62
CA THR A 239 1.70 -19.24 -6.90
C THR A 239 1.24 -19.03 -8.34
N GLY A 240 1.38 -20.05 -9.16
CA GLY A 240 0.84 -20.07 -10.52
C GLY A 240 -0.69 -20.18 -10.57
N ASN A 241 -1.25 -20.11 -11.78
CA ASN A 241 -2.69 -20.30 -11.97
C ASN A 241 -3.12 -21.76 -11.77
N ASP A 242 -2.21 -22.71 -11.93
CA ASP A 242 -2.42 -24.10 -11.56
C ASP A 242 -2.53 -24.32 -10.04
N GLY A 243 -2.26 -23.29 -9.23
CA GLY A 243 -2.21 -23.39 -7.78
C GLY A 243 -0.90 -23.99 -7.26
N VAL A 244 0.08 -24.24 -8.14
CA VAL A 244 1.38 -24.74 -7.73
C VAL A 244 2.19 -23.61 -7.11
N GLN A 245 2.68 -23.86 -5.89
CA GLN A 245 3.58 -22.95 -5.18
C GLN A 245 5.03 -23.30 -5.47
N THR A 246 5.81 -22.29 -5.84
CA THR A 246 7.25 -22.40 -6.07
C THR A 246 7.99 -21.40 -5.20
N GLY A 247 8.98 -21.87 -4.43
CA GLY A 247 9.87 -20.99 -3.69
C GLY A 247 10.89 -20.30 -4.59
N THR A 248 11.34 -19.12 -4.15
CA THR A 248 12.41 -18.35 -4.79
C THR A 248 13.70 -18.43 -3.98
N ASP A 249 14.83 -18.15 -4.63
CA ASP A 249 16.17 -18.18 -4.06
C ASP A 249 16.60 -16.77 -3.62
N LEU A 250 16.55 -16.56 -2.31
CA LEU A 250 16.90 -15.32 -1.62
C LEU A 250 18.36 -15.28 -1.14
N SER A 251 19.19 -16.28 -1.47
CA SER A 251 20.56 -16.40 -0.96
C SER A 251 21.40 -15.13 -1.17
N ALA A 252 21.23 -14.44 -2.30
CA ALA A 252 21.94 -13.19 -2.59
C ALA A 252 21.55 -12.00 -1.70
N ALA A 253 20.39 -12.04 -1.05
CA ALA A 253 19.91 -10.97 -0.16
C ALA A 253 20.40 -11.13 1.29
N TYR A 254 20.86 -12.33 1.67
CA TYR A 254 21.46 -12.56 2.98
C TYR A 254 22.85 -11.91 3.10
N PRO A 255 23.28 -11.55 4.32
CA PRO A 255 24.63 -11.05 4.55
C PRO A 255 25.71 -12.02 4.04
N SER A 256 26.81 -11.49 3.48
CA SER A 256 27.93 -12.33 3.04
C SER A 256 28.63 -13.05 4.19
N GLY A 257 29.04 -14.30 3.96
CA GLY A 257 29.65 -15.17 4.97
C GLY A 257 28.62 -15.85 5.88
N SER A 258 27.38 -15.97 5.42
CA SER A 258 26.31 -16.78 6.03
C SER A 258 26.63 -18.27 5.88
N ASP A 259 27.68 -18.74 6.55
CA ASP A 259 28.01 -20.16 6.60
C ASP A 259 27.08 -20.84 7.62
N ASP A 260 26.15 -21.69 7.16
CA ASP A 260 25.36 -22.75 7.83
C ASP A 260 24.79 -22.55 9.26
N ASN A 261 24.98 -21.39 9.89
CA ASN A 261 24.51 -21.06 11.23
C ASN A 261 23.47 -19.92 11.15
N PRO A 262 22.23 -20.23 10.77
CA PRO A 262 21.16 -19.25 10.50
C PRO A 262 20.63 -18.55 11.76
N VAL A 263 21.37 -18.59 12.87
CA VAL A 263 20.91 -18.18 14.21
C VAL A 263 21.21 -16.70 14.46
N GLU A 264 22.09 -16.07 13.66
CA GLU A 264 22.57 -14.70 13.89
C GLU A 264 22.29 -13.75 12.72
N GLU A 265 21.34 -14.07 11.84
CA GLU A 265 21.02 -13.21 10.71
C GLU A 265 19.55 -13.29 10.31
N GLY A 266 19.10 -12.26 9.61
CA GLY A 266 17.74 -12.20 9.11
C GLY A 266 17.62 -11.30 7.90
N ILE A 267 16.52 -11.51 7.18
CA ILE A 267 16.05 -10.64 6.12
C ILE A 267 14.62 -10.23 6.41
N GLN A 268 14.19 -9.12 5.84
CA GLN A 268 12.78 -8.73 5.83
C GLN A 268 12.40 -8.26 4.44
N VAL A 269 11.26 -8.77 3.96
CA VAL A 269 10.61 -8.29 2.74
C VAL A 269 9.54 -7.29 3.16
N THR A 270 9.73 -6.01 2.85
CA THR A 270 8.78 -4.95 3.25
C THR A 270 7.74 -4.66 2.17
N ASP A 271 7.94 -5.19 0.98
CA ASP A 271 7.13 -4.85 -0.19
C ASP A 271 7.31 -5.87 -1.32
N LEU A 272 6.22 -6.16 -2.04
CA LEU A 272 6.18 -6.95 -3.27
C LEU A 272 5.32 -6.24 -4.31
N TRP A 273 5.72 -6.29 -5.57
CA TRP A 273 4.92 -5.78 -6.68
C TRP A 273 5.34 -6.38 -8.01
N TRP A 274 4.43 -6.37 -8.98
CA TRP A 274 4.70 -6.78 -10.35
C TRP A 274 4.82 -5.54 -11.23
N ASP A 275 5.82 -5.48 -12.10
CA ASP A 275 5.92 -4.44 -13.11
C ASP A 275 5.01 -4.73 -14.32
N ALA A 276 4.83 -3.73 -15.19
CA ALA A 276 4.04 -3.88 -16.42
C ALA A 276 4.56 -4.98 -17.37
N LYS A 277 5.83 -5.39 -17.24
CA LYS A 277 6.45 -6.47 -18.04
C LYS A 277 6.30 -7.85 -17.39
N GLY A 278 5.66 -7.93 -16.21
CA GLY A 278 5.49 -9.16 -15.45
C GLY A 278 6.72 -9.56 -14.62
N GLY A 279 7.69 -8.67 -14.44
CA GLY A 279 8.78 -8.85 -13.49
C GLY A 279 8.27 -8.71 -12.06
N LEU A 280 8.63 -9.65 -11.19
CA LEU A 280 8.35 -9.54 -9.75
C LEU A 280 9.50 -8.79 -9.06
N HIS A 281 9.14 -7.83 -8.24
CA HIS A 281 10.04 -6.97 -7.49
C HIS A 281 9.76 -7.05 -5.99
N ALA A 282 10.79 -6.79 -5.19
CA ALA A 282 10.72 -6.77 -3.74
C ALA A 282 11.59 -5.65 -3.16
N SER A 283 11.18 -5.10 -2.01
CA SER A 283 12.08 -4.30 -1.16
C SER A 283 12.56 -5.18 -0.01
N ILE A 284 13.86 -5.45 0.04
CA ILE A 284 14.45 -6.42 0.97
C ILE A 284 15.56 -5.76 1.78
N SER A 285 15.50 -5.89 3.10
CA SER A 285 16.57 -5.52 4.03
C SER A 285 17.22 -6.76 4.65
N SER A 286 18.45 -6.62 5.13
CA SER A 286 19.17 -7.71 5.82
C SER A 286 20.02 -7.19 6.97
N TRP A 287 20.18 -8.02 8.00
CA TRP A 287 20.93 -7.70 9.21
C TRP A 287 21.68 -8.92 9.74
N LYS A 288 22.72 -8.64 10.52
CA LYS A 288 23.32 -9.60 11.46
C LYS A 288 22.83 -9.29 12.88
N CYS A 289 22.92 -10.27 13.75
CA CYS A 289 22.54 -10.17 15.14
C CYS A 289 23.78 -9.84 15.99
N ASP A 290 23.62 -8.93 16.95
CA ASP A 290 24.59 -8.61 17.98
C ASP A 290 23.99 -8.95 19.34
N GLU A 291 24.20 -10.20 19.77
CA GLU A 291 23.72 -10.72 21.06
C GLU A 291 24.40 -10.04 22.27
N SER A 292 25.40 -9.18 22.07
CA SER A 292 25.93 -8.33 23.16
C SER A 292 24.94 -7.24 23.58
N LYS A 293 23.93 -6.95 22.76
CA LYS A 293 22.87 -5.97 23.06
C LYS A 293 21.77 -6.63 23.88
N SER A 294 21.40 -5.97 24.98
CA SER A 294 20.31 -6.44 25.86
C SER A 294 18.91 -6.18 25.30
N GLU A 295 18.76 -5.15 24.47
CA GLU A 295 17.48 -4.81 23.84
C GLU A 295 17.31 -5.54 22.51
N GLU A 296 16.26 -6.35 22.40
CA GLU A 296 15.95 -7.18 21.23
C GLU A 296 16.05 -6.41 19.90
N PHE A 297 15.46 -5.22 19.81
CA PHE A 297 15.53 -4.40 18.59
C PHE A 297 16.96 -3.98 18.25
N SER A 298 17.73 -3.58 19.26
CA SER A 298 19.10 -3.10 19.12
C SER A 298 20.08 -4.20 18.73
N LYS A 299 19.69 -5.49 18.84
CA LYS A 299 20.47 -6.63 18.34
C LYS A 299 20.58 -6.64 16.81
N ARG A 300 19.66 -6.02 16.07
CA ARG A 300 19.72 -5.99 14.59
C ARG A 300 20.75 -4.99 14.09
N GLN A 301 21.89 -5.48 13.62
CA GLN A 301 22.88 -4.69 12.89
C GLN A 301 22.66 -4.81 11.38
N TYR A 302 22.03 -3.80 10.77
CA TYR A 302 21.75 -3.80 9.33
C TYR A 302 23.03 -3.90 8.51
N VAL A 303 23.10 -4.94 7.68
CA VAL A 303 24.15 -5.11 6.66
C VAL A 303 23.70 -4.47 5.36
N SER A 304 22.42 -4.56 5.04
CA SER A 304 21.80 -3.84 3.93
C SER A 304 20.49 -3.18 4.39
N PRO A 305 20.29 -1.88 4.13
CA PRO A 305 18.97 -1.28 4.28
C PRO A 305 17.99 -1.93 3.30
N SER A 306 16.69 -1.62 3.43
CA SER A 306 15.72 -2.04 2.43
C SER A 306 16.05 -1.37 1.10
N VAL A 307 16.26 -2.19 0.07
CA VAL A 307 16.64 -1.77 -1.29
C VAL A 307 15.87 -2.60 -2.31
N LEU A 308 15.86 -2.20 -3.58
CA LEU A 308 15.07 -2.85 -4.63
C LEU A 308 15.77 -4.09 -5.19
N TRP A 309 15.02 -5.19 -5.24
CA TRP A 309 15.41 -6.46 -5.86
C TRP A 309 14.40 -6.88 -6.90
N ARG A 310 14.86 -7.60 -7.93
CA ARG A 310 14.05 -8.20 -8.98
C ARG A 310 14.25 -9.71 -9.01
N LEU A 311 13.19 -10.46 -9.26
CA LEU A 311 13.28 -11.90 -9.49
C LEU A 311 13.74 -12.16 -10.93
N ASP A 312 14.87 -12.86 -11.08
CA ASP A 312 15.42 -13.32 -12.36
C ASP A 312 15.44 -14.86 -12.40
N GLY A 313 14.48 -15.44 -13.12
CA GLY A 313 14.18 -16.87 -13.04
C GLY A 313 13.71 -17.24 -11.64
N LYS A 314 14.58 -17.89 -10.86
CA LYS A 314 14.33 -18.23 -9.45
C LYS A 314 15.12 -17.37 -8.48
N LYS A 315 16.08 -16.56 -8.93
CA LYS A 315 17.05 -15.87 -8.08
C LYS A 315 16.71 -14.40 -7.94
N TRP A 316 16.85 -13.87 -6.73
CA TRP A 316 16.74 -12.44 -6.50
C TRP A 316 18.04 -11.74 -6.84
N VAL A 317 17.96 -10.70 -7.68
CA VAL A 317 19.09 -9.85 -8.06
C VAL A 317 18.83 -8.42 -7.62
N LYS A 318 19.84 -7.78 -7.03
CA LYS A 318 19.74 -6.38 -6.61
C LYS A 318 19.64 -5.50 -7.84
N GLU A 319 18.59 -4.68 -7.91
CA GLU A 319 18.32 -3.80 -9.05
C GLU A 319 18.74 -2.35 -8.78
N ASP A 320 18.45 -1.85 -7.58
CA ASP A 320 18.81 -0.51 -7.14
C ASP A 320 19.27 -0.55 -5.69
N SER A 321 20.34 0.16 -5.36
CA SER A 321 20.89 0.25 -3.99
C SER A 321 20.36 1.46 -3.22
N THR A 322 19.47 2.26 -3.81
CA THR A 322 18.81 3.39 -3.16
C THR A 322 17.97 2.89 -1.98
N PRO A 323 18.27 3.32 -0.74
CA PRO A 323 17.50 2.89 0.42
C PRO A 323 16.04 3.36 0.35
N ALA A 324 15.10 2.41 0.30
CA ALA A 324 13.68 2.66 0.28
C ALA A 324 12.91 1.45 0.81
N LEU A 325 11.89 1.69 1.63
CA LEU A 325 10.96 0.65 2.10
C LEU A 325 10.02 0.18 0.97
N LYS A 326 9.70 1.11 0.06
CA LYS A 326 8.97 0.85 -1.19
C LYS A 326 9.55 1.74 -2.28
N LEU A 327 9.74 1.18 -3.46
CA LEU A 327 10.18 1.91 -4.64
C LEU A 327 9.29 1.51 -5.83
N ARG A 328 8.76 2.49 -6.56
CA ARG A 328 7.90 2.26 -7.73
C ARG A 328 8.35 3.10 -8.92
N PRO A 329 8.37 2.53 -10.15
CA PRO A 329 8.56 3.31 -11.36
C PRO A 329 7.35 4.24 -11.58
N LEU A 330 7.60 5.42 -12.15
CA LEU A 330 6.56 6.34 -12.60
C LEU A 330 6.60 6.56 -14.11
N ASP A 331 7.74 6.97 -14.67
CA ASP A 331 7.92 7.12 -16.13
C ASP A 331 9.42 7.24 -16.44
N GLY A 332 9.90 6.52 -17.43
CA GLY A 332 11.32 6.48 -17.78
C GLY A 332 12.22 6.16 -16.58
N ALA A 333 13.05 7.13 -16.18
CA ALA A 333 13.92 7.02 -15.01
C ALA A 333 13.27 7.47 -13.69
N LYS A 334 12.07 8.06 -13.74
CA LYS A 334 11.39 8.60 -12.56
C LYS A 334 10.83 7.49 -11.67
N ARG A 335 10.97 7.69 -10.36
CA ARG A 335 10.48 6.76 -9.34
C ARG A 335 9.80 7.51 -8.22
N VAL A 336 8.94 6.82 -7.49
CA VAL A 336 8.46 7.26 -6.17
C VAL A 336 8.96 6.30 -5.11
N ALA A 337 9.49 6.86 -4.03
CA ALA A 337 10.09 6.12 -2.93
C ALA A 337 9.39 6.45 -1.61
N LEU A 338 9.10 5.42 -0.83
CA LEU A 338 8.75 5.53 0.58
C LEU A 338 10.01 5.22 1.38
N THR A 339 10.51 6.17 2.15
CA THR A 339 11.79 6.05 2.86
C THR A 339 11.59 6.29 4.35
N CYS A 340 12.45 5.68 5.16
CA CYS A 340 12.51 5.92 6.60
C CYS A 340 13.87 6.52 6.93
N ALA A 341 13.86 7.59 7.74
CA ALA A 341 15.09 8.26 8.17
C ALA A 341 15.86 7.47 9.24
N THR A 342 15.17 6.64 10.05
CA THR A 342 15.74 5.98 11.23
C THR A 342 15.20 4.55 11.43
N GLY A 343 15.93 3.53 10.96
CA GLY A 343 15.67 2.12 11.30
C GLY A 343 14.40 1.49 10.70
N MET A 344 13.92 0.37 11.25
CA MET A 344 12.81 -0.41 10.67
C MET A 344 11.45 -0.07 11.27
N TYR A 345 11.42 0.56 12.44
CA TYR A 345 10.18 0.92 13.17
C TYR A 345 9.77 2.38 12.95
N CYS A 346 10.11 2.95 11.79
CA CYS A 346 9.48 4.20 11.37
C CYS A 346 7.99 3.99 11.12
N GLN A 347 7.18 4.32 12.13
CA GLN A 347 5.73 4.43 11.98
C GLN A 347 5.41 5.45 10.88
N LEU A 348 6.14 6.57 10.88
CA LEU A 348 6.03 7.64 9.92
C LEU A 348 7.23 7.69 8.97
N LYS A 349 6.94 7.81 7.69
CA LYS A 349 7.89 7.73 6.59
C LYS A 349 7.77 8.98 5.73
N ASP A 350 8.77 9.20 4.90
CA ASP A 350 8.77 10.28 3.92
C ASP A 350 8.54 9.71 2.51
N VAL A 351 7.76 10.44 1.71
CA VAL A 351 7.57 10.15 0.27
C VAL A 351 8.44 11.08 -0.56
N TYR A 352 9.18 10.51 -1.49
CA TYR A 352 10.03 11.25 -2.42
C TYR A 352 9.74 10.88 -3.86
N GLU A 353 9.75 11.85 -4.76
CA GLU A 353 9.93 11.63 -6.19
C GLU A 353 11.41 11.69 -6.52
N LEU A 354 11.90 10.70 -7.26
CA LEU A 354 13.28 10.56 -7.70
C LEU A 354 13.32 10.76 -9.23
N ASP A 355 14.20 11.64 -9.69
CA ASP A 355 14.47 11.89 -11.10
C ASP A 355 15.99 11.95 -11.31
N GLY A 356 16.59 10.78 -11.58
CA GLY A 356 18.04 10.61 -11.58
C GLY A 356 18.64 10.97 -10.20
N PRO A 357 19.60 11.92 -10.14
CA PRO A 357 20.18 12.37 -8.86
C PRO A 357 19.25 13.29 -8.06
N THR A 358 18.19 13.80 -8.66
CA THR A 358 17.28 14.75 -8.01
C THR A 358 16.29 14.02 -7.14
N ARG A 359 16.14 14.48 -5.90
CA ARG A 359 15.19 13.93 -4.93
C ARG A 359 14.30 15.05 -4.39
N THR A 360 13.00 14.97 -4.68
CA THR A 360 12.01 15.95 -4.25
C THR A 360 11.13 15.35 -3.17
N LYS A 361 11.12 15.93 -1.97
CA LYS A 361 10.22 15.50 -0.89
C LYS A 361 8.79 15.90 -1.25
N ILE A 362 7.89 14.92 -1.24
CA ILE A 362 6.47 15.09 -1.56
C ILE A 362 5.62 15.19 -0.29
N ALA A 363 5.93 14.35 0.69
CA ALA A 363 5.20 14.29 1.95
C ALA A 363 6.09 13.77 3.08
N ASP A 364 5.73 14.15 4.29
CA ASP A 364 6.13 13.50 5.55
C ASP A 364 4.93 12.74 6.14
N GLY A 365 5.15 12.00 7.22
CA GLY A 365 4.07 11.36 7.95
C GLY A 365 3.35 10.24 7.17
N ALA A 366 3.99 9.69 6.15
CA ALA A 366 3.39 8.67 5.32
C ALA A 366 3.45 7.30 6.00
N VAL A 367 2.35 6.56 5.90
CA VAL A 367 2.20 5.20 6.45
C VAL A 367 2.51 4.16 5.37
N SER A 368 1.99 4.37 4.16
CA SER A 368 2.15 3.47 3.01
C SER A 368 2.17 4.23 1.69
N LEU A 369 2.75 3.58 0.68
CA LEU A 369 2.81 3.97 -0.72
C LEU A 369 2.29 2.79 -1.56
N SER A 370 1.51 3.08 -2.59
CA SER A 370 0.98 2.09 -3.52
C SER A 370 0.86 2.66 -4.95
N THR A 371 0.89 1.76 -5.92
CA THR A 371 0.69 2.04 -7.35
C THR A 371 -0.26 0.98 -7.94
N PRO A 372 -0.84 1.25 -9.11
CA PRO A 372 -1.52 0.22 -9.89
C PRO A 372 -0.66 -1.05 -10.08
N PRO A 373 -1.29 -2.25 -10.16
CA PRO A 373 -0.59 -3.51 -10.42
C PRO A 373 0.10 -3.60 -11.80
N LYS A 374 -0.28 -2.76 -12.76
CA LYS A 374 0.29 -2.67 -14.11
C LYS A 374 0.63 -1.22 -14.49
N ALA A 375 1.27 -0.53 -13.55
CA ALA A 375 1.78 0.84 -13.72
C ALA A 375 2.92 0.91 -14.74
#